data_AF-A0A257N9D5-F1
#
_entry.id   AF-A0A257N9D5-F1
#
_cell.length_a   1.000
_cell.length_b   1.000
_cell.length_c   1.000
_cell.angle_alpha   90.00
_cell.angle_beta   90.00
_cell.angle_gamma   90.00
#
_symmetry.space_group_name_H-M   'P 1'
#
loop_
_entity.id
_entity.type
_entity.pdbx_description
1 polymer ?
#
loop_
_entity_poly.entity_id
_entity_poly.type
_entity_poly.pdbx_seq_one_letter_code
_entity_poly.pdbx_strand_id
1 'polypeptide(L)'
;MNDTQLETLDQVRQFLEGTETVSFQIESKNARYRWLQHTLVKFRYQQLNKADKGLITRYIRKLTGYSPAQVKRLIRQYRKTGRLVRKQRTTKGFQLKYTREDALLLAALDERHNTLSGPATKKLCERAYHVFGETDYQRLAGISIAHLYNLRKSKTYSGQRHQYEKTKPVYSKIGERRKPNANGQPGFIRIDSVHQGDQDGVKGVYHINAVDEITQFEVV
;
A
#
# COMPACT_ATOMS: atom_id res chain seq x y z
N MET A 1 -9.63 -1.53 -33.71
CA MET A 1 -9.26 -0.13 -33.42
C MET A 1 -10.30 0.75 -34.12
N ASN A 2 -11.36 1.17 -33.42
CA ASN A 2 -12.51 1.88 -34.02
C ASN A 2 -12.59 3.32 -33.49
N ASP A 3 -11.54 4.11 -33.73
CA ASP A 3 -11.56 5.56 -33.49
C ASP A 3 -11.80 6.33 -34.81
N THR A 4 -12.30 5.61 -35.81
CA THR A 4 -12.57 6.10 -37.17
C THR A 4 -13.78 7.04 -37.25
N GLN A 5 -14.56 7.21 -36.18
CA GLN A 5 -15.79 8.00 -36.21
C GLN A 5 -15.66 9.44 -35.69
N LEU A 6 -14.60 9.79 -34.95
CA LEU A 6 -14.42 11.13 -34.39
C LEU A 6 -13.43 11.94 -35.23
N GLU A 7 -13.94 12.70 -36.20
CA GLU A 7 -13.17 13.52 -37.14
C GLU A 7 -13.08 15.00 -36.76
N THR A 8 -14.07 15.52 -36.04
CA THR A 8 -14.16 16.96 -35.72
C THR A 8 -13.98 17.24 -34.22
N LEU A 9 -13.60 18.49 -33.90
CA LEU A 9 -13.46 18.92 -32.50
C LEU A 9 -14.79 18.88 -31.75
N ASP A 10 -15.90 19.12 -32.44
CA ASP A 10 -17.25 19.08 -31.86
C ASP A 10 -17.66 17.65 -31.51
N GLN A 11 -17.32 16.67 -32.35
CA GLN A 11 -17.51 15.25 -32.02
C GLN A 11 -16.67 14.84 -30.80
N VAL A 12 -15.45 15.36 -30.68
CA VAL A 12 -14.62 15.12 -29.47
C VAL A 12 -15.23 15.81 -28.24
N ARG A 13 -15.84 17.00 -28.40
CA ARG A 13 -16.56 17.69 -27.32
C ARG A 13 -17.74 16.85 -26.84
N GLN A 14 -18.59 16.42 -27.77
CA GLN A 14 -19.74 15.55 -27.50
C GLN A 14 -19.32 14.23 -26.84
N PHE A 15 -18.23 13.61 -27.30
CA PHE A 15 -17.68 12.39 -26.70
C PHE A 15 -17.18 12.60 -25.26
N LEU A 16 -16.63 13.77 -24.95
CA LEU A 16 -16.16 14.11 -23.61
C LEU A 16 -17.31 14.45 -22.66
N GLU A 17 -18.42 14.98 -23.19
CA GLU A 17 -19.65 15.29 -22.45
C GLU A 17 -20.54 14.05 -22.29
N GLY A 18 -20.47 13.10 -23.22
CA GLY A 18 -21.15 11.82 -23.14
C GLY A 18 -20.72 11.01 -21.91
N THR A 19 -21.74 10.45 -21.25
CA THR A 19 -21.62 9.58 -20.06
C THR A 19 -21.14 8.18 -20.38
N GLU A 20 -21.10 7.79 -21.66
CA GLU A 20 -20.62 6.47 -22.06
C GLU A 20 -19.12 6.32 -21.76
N THR A 21 -18.83 5.39 -20.87
CA THR A 21 -17.48 4.92 -20.54
C THR A 21 -17.01 4.01 -21.66
N VAL A 22 -16.66 4.58 -22.81
CA VAL A 22 -16.11 3.76 -23.89
C VAL A 22 -14.75 3.21 -23.47
N SER A 23 -14.73 1.91 -23.14
CA SER A 23 -13.57 1.18 -22.65
C SER A 23 -12.64 0.82 -23.81
N PHE A 24 -11.99 1.83 -24.39
CA PHE A 24 -11.00 1.60 -25.43
C PHE A 24 -9.73 1.01 -24.83
N GLN A 25 -9.59 -0.31 -24.90
CA GLN A 25 -8.36 -0.99 -24.52
C GLN A 25 -7.32 -0.87 -25.63
N ILE A 26 -6.38 0.06 -25.48
CA ILE A 26 -5.18 0.07 -26.31
C ILE A 26 -4.21 -0.98 -25.75
N GLU A 27 -4.12 -2.12 -26.44
CA GLU A 27 -3.44 -3.36 -26.02
C GLU A 27 -1.94 -3.21 -25.74
N SER A 28 -1.23 -2.29 -26.42
CA SER A 28 0.22 -2.12 -26.22
C SER A 28 0.66 -0.67 -26.00
N LYS A 29 1.75 -0.48 -25.23
CA LYS A 29 2.36 0.84 -25.01
C LYS A 29 2.79 1.48 -26.33
N ASN A 30 3.26 0.70 -27.30
CA ASN A 30 3.65 1.22 -28.62
C ASN A 30 2.42 1.66 -29.42
N ALA A 31 1.32 0.90 -29.37
CA ALA A 31 0.05 1.29 -29.99
C ALA A 31 -0.48 2.61 -29.39
N ARG A 32 -0.36 2.82 -28.07
CA ARG A 32 -0.74 4.10 -27.43
C ARG A 32 0.04 5.29 -27.98
N TYR A 33 1.35 5.13 -28.21
CA TYR A 33 2.19 6.20 -28.76
C TYR A 33 1.83 6.50 -30.22
N ARG A 34 1.61 5.47 -31.04
CA ARG A 34 1.19 5.63 -32.45
C ARG A 34 -0.17 6.31 -32.55
N TRP A 35 -1.15 5.84 -31.76
CA TRP A 35 -2.48 6.43 -31.70
C TRP A 35 -2.43 7.89 -31.28
N LEU A 36 -1.73 8.22 -30.18
CA LEU A 36 -1.61 9.60 -29.70
C LEU A 36 -0.98 10.51 -30.77
N GLN A 37 0.07 10.04 -31.44
CA GLN A 37 0.67 10.80 -32.55
C GLN A 37 -0.33 11.03 -33.68
N HIS A 38 -1.05 9.98 -34.09
CA HIS A 38 -2.09 10.08 -35.11
C HIS A 38 -3.17 11.08 -34.73
N THR A 39 -3.66 11.07 -33.49
CA THR A 39 -4.63 12.05 -32.97
C THR A 39 -4.09 13.48 -33.04
N LEU A 40 -2.84 13.70 -32.63
CA LEU A 40 -2.24 15.05 -32.67
C LEU A 40 -2.04 15.56 -34.11
N VAL A 41 -1.78 14.67 -35.07
CA VAL A 41 -1.69 14.99 -36.50
C VAL A 41 -3.08 15.27 -37.08
N LYS A 42 -4.04 14.37 -36.83
CA LYS A 42 -5.43 14.45 -37.32
C LYS A 42 -6.07 15.79 -36.99
N PHE A 43 -5.97 16.23 -35.74
CA PHE A 43 -6.54 17.50 -35.27
C PHE A 43 -5.62 18.71 -35.45
N ARG A 44 -4.51 18.57 -36.20
CA ARG A 44 -3.51 19.63 -36.44
C ARG A 44 -3.14 20.38 -35.16
N TYR A 45 -2.83 19.64 -34.08
CA TYR A 45 -2.74 20.15 -32.71
C TYR A 45 -1.90 21.43 -32.53
N GLN A 46 -0.87 21.63 -33.35
CA GLN A 46 -0.03 22.83 -33.27
C GLN A 46 -0.80 24.12 -33.62
N GLN A 47 -1.71 24.05 -34.59
CA GLN A 47 -2.53 25.16 -35.11
C GLN A 47 -3.74 25.48 -34.22
N LEU A 48 -4.11 24.59 -33.30
CA LEU A 48 -5.25 24.79 -32.40
C LEU A 48 -5.05 25.96 -31.43
N ASN A 49 -6.15 26.62 -31.05
CA ASN A 49 -6.15 27.61 -29.97
C ASN A 49 -5.96 26.93 -28.59
N LYS A 50 -5.87 27.73 -27.52
CA LYS A 50 -5.63 27.23 -26.16
C LYS A 50 -6.75 26.33 -25.64
N ALA A 51 -8.02 26.64 -25.96
CA ALA A 51 -9.18 25.88 -25.52
C ALA A 51 -9.22 24.49 -26.18
N ASP A 52 -9.05 24.45 -27.50
CA ASP A 52 -9.08 23.22 -28.29
C ASP A 52 -7.88 22.31 -27.97
N LYS A 53 -6.71 22.90 -27.67
CA LYS A 53 -5.57 22.16 -27.11
C LYS A 53 -5.92 21.48 -25.78
N GLY A 54 -6.70 22.14 -24.93
CA GLY A 54 -7.20 21.60 -23.68
C GLY A 54 -8.16 20.43 -23.90
N LEU A 55 -9.07 20.57 -24.86
CA LEU A 55 -10.05 19.56 -25.25
C LEU A 55 -9.35 18.27 -25.75
N ILE A 56 -8.42 18.38 -26.69
CA ILE A 56 -7.63 17.23 -27.17
C ILE A 56 -6.80 16.60 -26.04
N THR A 57 -6.27 17.41 -25.11
CA THR A 57 -5.53 16.89 -23.94
C THR A 57 -6.43 16.05 -23.03
N ARG A 58 -7.68 16.48 -22.79
CA ARG A 58 -8.66 15.71 -22.01
C ARG A 58 -9.05 14.42 -22.72
N TYR A 59 -9.28 14.48 -24.02
CA TYR A 59 -9.59 13.33 -24.86
C TYR A 59 -8.50 12.26 -24.82
N ILE A 60 -7.24 12.66 -25.03
CA ILE A 60 -6.08 11.77 -24.93
C ILE A 60 -5.99 11.12 -23.55
N ARG A 61 -6.25 11.88 -22.47
CA ARG A 61 -6.25 11.34 -21.10
C ARG A 61 -7.34 10.28 -20.89
N LYS A 62 -8.58 10.55 -21.34
CA LYS A 62 -9.73 9.63 -21.23
C LYS A 62 -9.41 8.30 -21.92
N LEU A 63 -8.83 8.34 -23.12
CA LEU A 63 -8.57 7.13 -23.92
C LEU A 63 -7.28 6.37 -23.57
N THR A 64 -6.20 7.07 -23.18
CA THR A 64 -4.92 6.38 -22.91
C THR A 64 -4.74 5.96 -21.45
N GLY A 65 -5.55 6.51 -20.54
CA GLY A 65 -5.38 6.35 -19.08
C GLY A 65 -4.10 6.98 -18.54
N TYR A 66 -3.37 7.78 -19.32
CA TYR A 66 -2.15 8.41 -18.88
C TYR A 66 -2.40 9.55 -17.90
N SER A 67 -1.50 9.70 -16.94
CA SER A 67 -1.52 10.84 -16.01
C SER A 67 -1.36 12.17 -16.76
N PRO A 68 -1.87 13.29 -16.20
CA PRO A 68 -1.72 14.61 -16.81
C PRO A 68 -0.26 14.97 -17.14
N ALA A 69 0.66 14.61 -16.24
CA ALA A 69 2.09 14.83 -16.42
C ALA A 69 2.65 14.06 -17.62
N GLN A 70 2.24 12.80 -17.80
CA GLN A 70 2.68 11.97 -18.91
C GLN A 70 2.17 12.50 -20.25
N VAL A 71 0.88 12.88 -20.33
CA VAL A 71 0.32 13.48 -21.56
C VAL A 71 1.01 14.79 -21.91
N LYS A 72 1.22 15.68 -20.93
CA LYS A 72 1.96 16.94 -21.13
C LYS A 72 3.38 16.71 -21.65
N ARG A 73 4.08 15.69 -21.13
CA ARG A 73 5.41 15.29 -21.60
C ARG A 73 5.40 14.84 -23.07
N LEU A 74 4.45 13.99 -23.45
CA LEU A 74 4.32 13.50 -24.82
C LEU A 74 3.96 14.62 -25.79
N ILE A 75 2.99 15.47 -25.45
CA ILE A 75 2.64 16.64 -26.27
C ILE A 75 3.85 17.56 -26.45
N ARG A 76 4.65 17.77 -25.41
CA ARG A 76 5.90 18.55 -25.51
C ARG A 76 6.90 17.91 -26.48
N GLN A 77 7.07 16.58 -26.42
CA GLN A 77 7.92 15.85 -27.35
C GLN A 77 7.43 16.01 -28.80
N TYR A 78 6.13 15.87 -29.04
CA TYR A 78 5.52 16.08 -30.35
C TYR A 78 5.70 17.51 -30.85
N ARG A 79 5.48 18.53 -30.01
CA ARG A 79 5.69 19.94 -30.39
C ARG A 79 7.14 20.23 -30.79
N LYS A 80 8.11 19.55 -30.19
CA LYS A 80 9.54 19.76 -30.48
C LYS A 80 10.02 19.01 -31.73
N THR A 81 9.49 17.81 -31.98
CA THR A 81 10.08 16.88 -32.97
C THR A 81 9.11 16.40 -34.05
N GLY A 82 7.82 16.73 -33.93
CA GLY A 82 6.75 16.23 -34.80
C GLY A 82 6.46 14.73 -34.63
N ARG A 83 7.20 14.00 -33.78
CA ARG A 83 7.11 12.54 -33.64
C ARG A 83 7.10 12.12 -32.16
N LEU A 84 6.42 11.01 -31.88
CA LEU A 84 6.38 10.38 -30.56
C LEU A 84 7.14 9.07 -30.58
N VAL A 85 8.42 9.14 -30.21
CA VAL A 85 9.25 7.95 -30.07
C VAL A 85 9.26 7.51 -28.61
N ARG A 86 8.87 6.26 -28.36
CA ARG A 86 9.00 5.65 -27.04
C ARG A 86 10.46 5.33 -26.78
N LYS A 87 11.04 5.90 -25.73
CA LYS A 87 12.35 5.48 -25.22
C LYS A 87 12.17 4.23 -24.35
N GLN A 88 12.99 3.21 -24.59
CA GLN A 88 13.06 2.05 -23.72
C GLN A 88 13.53 2.51 -22.33
N ARG A 89 12.80 2.08 -21.28
CA ARG A 89 13.23 2.26 -19.90
C ARG A 89 14.01 1.00 -19.54
N THR A 90 15.29 1.15 -19.19
CA THR A 90 16.05 0.09 -18.53
C THR A 90 15.41 -0.20 -17.17
N THR A 91 14.87 -1.40 -16.99
CA THR A 91 14.19 -1.83 -15.77
C THR A 91 15.09 -2.64 -14.84
N LYS A 92 16.23 -3.13 -15.33
CA LYS A 92 17.24 -3.77 -14.50
C LYS A 92 18.01 -2.66 -13.77
N GLY A 93 17.65 -2.44 -12.50
CA GLY A 93 18.40 -1.56 -11.61
C GLY A 93 19.82 -2.08 -11.35
N PHE A 94 20.57 -1.37 -10.52
CA PHE A 94 21.88 -1.83 -10.07
C PHE A 94 21.78 -3.19 -9.38
N GLN A 95 22.75 -4.07 -9.63
CA GLN A 95 22.84 -5.35 -8.93
C GLN A 95 23.09 -5.10 -7.44
N LEU A 96 22.33 -5.79 -6.58
CA LEU A 96 22.49 -5.70 -5.13
C LEU A 96 23.72 -6.50 -4.70
N LYS A 97 24.61 -5.87 -3.93
CA LYS A 97 25.77 -6.55 -3.33
C LYS A 97 25.36 -7.46 -2.17
N TYR A 98 24.39 -7.04 -1.36
CA TYR A 98 23.87 -7.79 -0.23
C TYR A 98 22.46 -8.29 -0.55
N THR A 99 22.27 -9.57 -0.31
CA THR A 99 21.11 -10.35 -0.69
C THR A 99 20.18 -10.56 0.50
N ARG A 100 19.05 -11.23 0.23
CA ARG A 100 18.12 -11.66 1.27
C ARG A 100 18.79 -12.61 2.27
N GLU A 101 19.65 -13.50 1.80
CA GLU A 101 20.40 -14.48 2.62
C GLU A 101 21.31 -13.77 3.62
N ASP A 102 22.02 -12.74 3.17
CA ASP A 102 22.92 -11.96 4.04
C ASP A 102 22.14 -11.26 5.17
N ALA A 103 20.91 -10.80 4.91
CA ALA A 103 20.05 -10.21 5.93
C ALA A 103 19.58 -11.23 6.98
N LEU A 104 19.30 -12.47 6.57
CA LEU A 104 18.91 -13.56 7.47
C LEU A 104 20.10 -14.05 8.30
N LEU A 105 21.28 -14.20 7.68
CA LEU A 105 22.52 -14.56 8.37
C LEU A 105 22.91 -13.53 9.42
N LEU A 106 22.73 -12.24 9.11
CA LEU A 106 22.94 -11.16 10.07
C LEU A 106 21.93 -11.24 11.23
N ALA A 107 20.66 -11.53 10.95
CA ALA A 107 19.65 -11.70 11.99
C ALA A 107 19.97 -12.87 12.93
N ALA A 108 20.40 -14.02 12.39
CA ALA A 108 20.81 -15.17 13.18
C ALA A 108 22.08 -14.91 14.00
N LEU A 109 23.03 -14.13 13.46
CA LEU A 109 24.21 -13.69 14.21
C LEU A 109 23.80 -12.78 15.38
N ASP A 110 22.95 -11.79 15.11
CA ASP A 110 22.46 -10.85 16.14
C ASP A 110 21.58 -11.54 17.18
N GLU A 111 20.86 -12.59 16.82
CA GLU A 111 20.10 -13.43 17.76
C GLU A 111 21.05 -14.17 18.72
N ARG A 112 22.10 -14.81 18.20
CA ARG A 112 23.10 -15.52 19.01
C ARG A 112 23.89 -14.60 19.96
N HIS A 113 24.04 -13.33 19.60
CA HIS A 113 24.89 -12.37 20.32
C HIS A 113 24.14 -11.20 20.96
N ASN A 114 22.81 -11.28 21.10
CA ASN A 114 21.97 -10.23 21.70
C ASN A 114 22.14 -8.84 21.05
N THR A 115 22.25 -8.81 19.72
CA THR A 115 22.27 -7.60 18.87
C THR A 115 23.33 -6.58 19.31
N LEU A 116 24.59 -6.87 19.01
CA LEU A 116 25.71 -5.99 19.34
C LEU A 116 25.74 -4.70 18.49
N SER A 117 26.64 -3.78 18.84
CA SER A 117 26.91 -2.59 18.03
C SER A 117 27.37 -2.97 16.61
N GLY A 118 27.13 -2.09 15.64
CA GLY A 118 27.54 -2.32 14.25
C GLY A 118 29.03 -2.68 14.08
N PRO A 119 29.98 -1.99 14.75
CA PRO A 119 31.40 -2.35 14.72
C PRO A 119 31.69 -3.75 15.28
N ALA A 120 31.10 -4.11 16.42
CA ALA A 120 31.31 -5.42 17.04
C ALA A 120 30.73 -6.54 16.16
N THR A 121 29.54 -6.34 15.62
CA THR A 121 28.86 -7.29 14.73
C THR A 121 29.67 -7.49 13.44
N LYS A 122 30.23 -6.40 12.88
CA LYS A 122 31.13 -6.48 11.73
C LYS A 122 32.36 -7.34 12.05
N LYS A 123 32.98 -7.15 13.22
CA LYS A 123 34.14 -7.95 13.65
C LYS A 123 33.79 -9.43 13.80
N LEU A 124 32.58 -9.76 14.25
CA LEU A 124 32.10 -11.14 14.28
C LEU A 124 31.95 -11.72 12.86
N CYS A 125 31.35 -10.99 11.92
CA CYS A 125 31.27 -11.43 10.51
C CYS A 125 32.67 -11.63 9.89
N GLU A 126 33.61 -10.72 10.15
CA GLU A 126 35.00 -10.85 9.70
C GLU A 126 35.66 -12.11 10.27
N ARG A 127 35.48 -12.40 11.56
CA ARG A 127 36.03 -13.60 12.21
C ARG A 127 35.38 -14.88 11.70
N ALA A 128 34.06 -14.90 11.55
CA ALA A 128 33.32 -16.05 11.01
C ALA A 128 33.91 -16.48 9.67
N TYR A 129 34.17 -15.53 8.77
CA TYR A 129 34.78 -15.83 7.47
C TYR A 129 36.28 -16.12 7.55
N HIS A 130 37.09 -15.23 8.12
CA HIS A 130 38.56 -15.31 8.05
C HIS A 130 39.19 -16.31 9.02
N VAL A 131 38.57 -16.54 10.18
CA VAL A 131 39.12 -17.41 11.24
C VAL A 131 38.45 -18.77 11.23
N PHE A 132 37.12 -18.80 11.07
CA PHE A 132 36.34 -20.04 11.16
C PHE A 132 35.98 -20.63 9.79
N GLY A 133 36.28 -19.93 8.69
CA GLY A 133 36.05 -20.44 7.33
C GLY A 133 34.58 -20.52 6.92
N GLU A 134 33.68 -19.84 7.63
CA GLU A 134 32.25 -19.81 7.31
C GLU A 134 32.01 -18.95 6.06
N THR A 135 31.91 -19.60 4.89
CA THR A 135 31.82 -18.93 3.58
C THR A 135 30.58 -18.08 3.42
N ASP A 136 29.50 -18.39 4.13
CA ASP A 136 28.25 -17.66 4.13
C ASP A 136 28.44 -16.20 4.59
N TYR A 137 29.43 -15.95 5.46
CA TYR A 137 29.77 -14.61 5.95
C TYR A 137 30.68 -13.82 5.03
N GLN A 138 31.13 -14.36 3.89
CA GLN A 138 32.10 -13.70 2.99
C GLN A 138 31.66 -12.29 2.58
N ARG A 139 30.38 -12.12 2.17
CA ARG A 139 29.85 -10.80 1.80
C ARG A 139 29.75 -9.87 3.01
N LEU A 140 29.30 -10.40 4.15
CA LEU A 140 29.12 -9.66 5.40
C LEU A 140 30.44 -9.23 6.04
N ALA A 141 31.54 -9.97 5.84
CA ALA A 141 32.87 -9.58 6.31
C ALA A 141 33.31 -8.23 5.71
N GLY A 142 32.94 -7.97 4.45
CA GLY A 142 33.21 -6.71 3.75
C GLY A 142 32.19 -5.59 3.98
N ILE A 143 31.23 -5.75 4.91
CA ILE A 143 30.14 -4.79 5.09
C ILE A 143 30.60 -3.47 5.71
N SER A 144 30.06 -2.36 5.24
CA SER A 144 30.22 -1.08 5.93
C SER A 144 29.25 -0.98 7.09
N ILE A 145 29.62 -0.27 8.15
CA ILE A 145 28.75 -0.11 9.33
C ILE A 145 27.40 0.51 8.92
N ALA A 146 27.40 1.49 8.03
CA ALA A 146 26.18 2.10 7.51
C ALA A 146 25.29 1.06 6.79
N HIS A 147 25.87 0.19 5.96
CA HIS A 147 25.09 -0.82 5.26
C HIS A 147 24.59 -1.95 6.17
N LEU A 148 25.33 -2.27 7.23
CA LEU A 148 24.88 -3.19 8.27
C LEU A 148 23.58 -2.70 8.92
N TYR A 149 23.50 -1.41 9.27
CA TYR A 149 22.25 -0.84 9.78
C TYR A 149 21.13 -0.78 8.73
N ASN A 150 21.46 -0.63 7.44
CA ASN A 150 20.45 -0.75 6.38
C ASN A 150 19.88 -2.18 6.30
N LEU A 151 20.72 -3.22 6.46
CA LEU A 151 20.26 -4.60 6.53
C LEU A 151 19.39 -4.84 7.76
N ARG A 152 19.78 -4.32 8.94
CA ARG A 152 18.95 -4.41 10.17
C ARG A 152 17.58 -3.74 10.04
N LYS A 153 17.47 -2.69 9.22
CA LYS A 153 16.19 -2.01 8.92
C LYS A 153 15.37 -2.71 7.83
N SER A 154 15.92 -3.73 7.17
CA SER A 154 15.21 -4.43 6.10
C SER A 154 14.04 -5.25 6.67
N LYS A 155 12.97 -5.39 5.87
CA LYS A 155 11.82 -6.24 6.24
C LYS A 155 12.22 -7.68 6.49
N THR A 156 13.20 -8.18 5.72
CA THR A 156 13.71 -9.55 5.86
C THR A 156 14.36 -9.76 7.23
N TYR A 157 15.28 -8.88 7.62
CA TYR A 157 15.89 -8.95 8.95
C TYR A 157 14.84 -8.79 10.05
N SER A 158 13.98 -7.77 9.94
CA SER A 158 12.96 -7.47 10.95
C SER A 158 12.00 -8.64 11.16
N GLY A 159 11.57 -9.30 10.08
CA GLY A 159 10.69 -10.46 10.15
C GLY A 159 11.28 -11.65 10.90
N GLN A 160 12.61 -11.82 10.91
CA GLN A 160 13.28 -12.87 11.68
C GLN A 160 13.60 -12.44 13.11
N ARG A 161 14.07 -11.19 13.30
CA ARG A 161 14.59 -10.74 14.61
C ARG A 161 13.50 -10.23 15.56
N HIS A 162 12.28 -9.97 15.10
CA HIS A 162 11.22 -9.44 15.96
C HIS A 162 10.97 -10.35 17.18
N GLN A 163 11.41 -9.87 18.34
CA GLN A 163 10.98 -10.40 19.63
C GLN A 163 9.64 -9.76 19.96
N TYR A 164 8.59 -10.55 19.87
CA TYR A 164 7.27 -10.16 20.36
C TYR A 164 7.21 -10.46 21.86
N GLU A 165 7.48 -9.45 22.68
CA GLU A 165 7.01 -9.51 24.07
C GLU A 165 5.50 -9.30 24.06
N LYS A 166 4.74 -10.36 24.34
CA LYS A 166 3.30 -10.23 24.55
C LYS A 166 3.08 -9.28 25.73
N THR A 167 2.13 -8.37 25.57
CA THR A 167 1.68 -7.51 26.66
C THR A 167 1.26 -8.39 27.83
N LYS A 168 1.90 -8.20 28.99
CA LYS A 168 1.49 -8.89 30.21
C LYS A 168 0.14 -8.30 30.64
N PRO A 169 -0.92 -9.12 30.81
CA PRO A 169 -2.22 -8.61 31.24
C PRO A 169 -2.08 -7.99 32.63
N VAL A 170 -2.46 -6.72 32.76
CA VAL A 170 -2.56 -6.03 34.05
C VAL A 170 -4.00 -6.17 34.55
N TYR A 171 -4.18 -6.63 35.78
CA TYR A 171 -5.50 -6.69 36.41
C TYR A 171 -6.04 -5.26 36.62
N SER A 172 -7.08 -4.89 35.89
CA SER A 172 -7.76 -3.59 36.05
C SER A 172 -8.97 -3.74 36.97
N LYS A 173 -9.10 -2.85 37.97
CA LYS A 173 -10.30 -2.72 38.82
C LYS A 173 -11.39 -1.83 38.18
N ILE A 174 -11.18 -1.35 36.96
CA ILE A 174 -12.17 -0.55 36.25
C ILE A 174 -13.24 -1.49 35.69
N GLY A 175 -14.52 -1.22 36.00
CA GLY A 175 -15.66 -2.03 35.53
C GLY A 175 -16.04 -3.20 36.45
N GLU A 176 -15.79 -3.09 37.75
CA GLU A 176 -16.29 -4.07 38.73
C GLU A 176 -17.84 -4.13 38.67
N ARG A 177 -18.38 -5.30 38.33
CA ARG A 177 -19.83 -5.56 38.36
C ARG A 177 -20.28 -5.60 39.81
N ARG A 178 -21.04 -4.58 40.24
CA ARG A 178 -21.66 -4.53 41.55
C ARG A 178 -23.12 -4.10 41.42
N LYS A 179 -23.98 -4.73 42.23
CA LYS A 179 -25.39 -4.35 42.36
C LYS A 179 -25.51 -2.88 42.84
N PRO A 180 -26.40 -2.06 42.28
CA PRO A 180 -26.66 -0.70 42.77
C PRO A 180 -27.15 -0.71 44.23
N ASN A 181 -26.74 0.28 45.04
CA ASN A 181 -27.28 0.44 46.39
C ASN A 181 -28.42 1.45 46.38
N ALA A 182 -29.67 0.97 46.39
CA ALA A 182 -30.85 1.79 46.18
C ALA A 182 -31.38 2.51 47.44
N ASN A 183 -30.92 2.15 48.65
CA ASN A 183 -31.38 2.72 49.93
C ASN A 183 -32.91 2.88 50.05
N GLY A 184 -33.69 1.98 49.45
CA GLY A 184 -35.16 2.02 49.46
C GLY A 184 -35.81 3.00 48.48
N GLN A 185 -35.05 3.64 47.59
CA GLN A 185 -35.55 4.62 46.61
C GLN A 185 -35.53 4.07 45.17
N PRO A 186 -36.59 4.28 44.37
CA PRO A 186 -36.59 3.97 42.94
C PRO A 186 -35.57 4.80 42.14
N GLY A 187 -35.22 4.32 40.94
CA GLY A 187 -34.30 4.98 40.00
C GLY A 187 -32.91 4.34 39.95
N PHE A 188 -32.68 3.24 40.67
CA PHE A 188 -31.41 2.53 40.71
C PHE A 188 -31.50 1.27 39.85
N ILE A 189 -30.99 1.36 38.62
CA ILE A 189 -31.15 0.33 37.60
C ILE A 189 -29.98 -0.66 37.65
N ARG A 190 -30.29 -1.95 37.79
CA ARG A 190 -29.35 -3.05 37.57
C ARG A 190 -29.41 -3.48 36.12
N ILE A 191 -28.23 -3.70 35.54
CA ILE A 191 -28.07 -4.15 34.16
C ILE A 191 -27.60 -5.61 34.17
N ASP A 192 -28.49 -6.51 33.78
CA ASP A 192 -28.22 -7.95 33.72
C ASP A 192 -28.12 -8.39 32.26
N SER A 193 -27.06 -9.15 31.94
CA SER A 193 -26.90 -9.75 30.62
C SER A 193 -27.35 -11.20 30.67
N VAL A 194 -28.46 -11.52 30.01
CA VAL A 194 -29.06 -12.87 30.01
C VAL A 194 -28.78 -13.56 28.68
N HIS A 195 -28.21 -14.76 28.75
CA HIS A 195 -27.88 -15.55 27.57
C HIS A 195 -29.06 -16.45 27.18
N GLN A 196 -29.49 -16.43 25.92
CA GLN A 196 -30.66 -17.20 25.47
C GLN A 196 -30.41 -18.70 25.29
N GLY A 197 -29.17 -19.16 25.47
CA GLY A 197 -28.77 -20.56 25.31
C GLY A 197 -28.11 -20.80 23.95
N ASP A 198 -27.17 -21.74 23.90
CA ASP A 198 -26.52 -22.17 22.65
C ASP A 198 -27.37 -23.25 21.99
N GLN A 199 -27.53 -23.20 20.68
CA GLN A 199 -28.25 -24.23 19.90
C GLN A 199 -27.34 -24.75 18.80
N ASP A 200 -27.21 -26.08 18.70
CA ASP A 200 -26.42 -26.77 17.67
C ASP A 200 -24.96 -26.29 17.56
N GLY A 201 -24.36 -25.91 18.69
CA GLY A 201 -22.99 -25.39 18.77
C GLY A 201 -22.83 -23.94 18.30
N VAL A 202 -23.92 -23.27 17.93
CA VAL A 202 -23.96 -21.84 17.62
C VAL A 202 -24.28 -21.07 18.89
N LYS A 203 -23.46 -20.05 19.16
CA LYS A 203 -23.58 -19.25 20.38
C LYS A 203 -24.87 -18.42 20.37
N GLY A 204 -25.64 -18.51 21.44
CA GLY A 204 -26.86 -17.73 21.64
C GLY A 204 -26.61 -16.23 21.74
N VAL A 205 -27.64 -15.44 21.46
CA VAL A 205 -27.57 -13.99 21.69
C VAL A 205 -27.74 -13.66 23.17
N TYR A 206 -27.12 -12.57 23.61
CA TYR A 206 -27.35 -11.98 24.91
C TYR A 206 -28.36 -10.85 24.78
N HIS A 207 -29.40 -10.85 25.61
CA HIS A 207 -30.23 -9.67 25.82
C HIS A 207 -29.82 -8.98 27.12
N ILE A 208 -30.14 -7.69 27.22
CA ILE A 208 -29.75 -6.84 28.34
C ILE A 208 -31.01 -6.40 29.04
N ASN A 209 -31.18 -6.81 30.29
CA ASN A 209 -32.30 -6.42 31.11
C ASN A 209 -31.89 -5.22 31.95
N ALA A 210 -32.73 -4.20 31.93
CA ALA A 210 -32.65 -3.04 32.81
C ALA A 210 -33.77 -3.15 33.84
N VAL A 211 -33.41 -3.43 35.09
CA VAL A 211 -34.36 -3.65 36.19
C VAL A 211 -34.15 -2.61 37.28
N ASP A 212 -35.20 -1.91 37.68
CA ASP A 212 -35.15 -1.04 38.85
C ASP A 212 -35.16 -1.86 40.15
N GLU A 213 -34.23 -1.56 41.05
CA GLU A 213 -33.99 -2.38 42.26
C GLU A 213 -35.10 -2.32 43.31
N ILE A 214 -35.96 -1.30 43.29
CA ILE A 214 -37.04 -1.16 44.29
C ILE A 214 -38.39 -1.54 43.71
N THR A 215 -38.72 -0.98 42.55
CA THR A 215 -40.01 -1.22 41.89
C THR A 215 -40.08 -2.56 41.17
N GLN A 216 -38.92 -3.20 40.92
CA GLN A 216 -38.80 -4.43 40.12
C GLN A 216 -39.37 -4.28 38.70
N PHE A 217 -39.53 -3.04 38.22
CA PHE A 217 -39.93 -2.78 36.85
C PHE A 217 -38.76 -3.10 35.92
N GLU A 218 -39.04 -3.90 34.88
CA GLU A 218 -38.05 -4.46 33.96
C GLU A 218 -38.32 -4.01 32.53
N VAL A 219 -37.24 -3.71 31.81
CA VAL A 219 -37.21 -3.49 30.36
C VAL A 219 -36.15 -4.42 29.76
N VAL A 220 -36.53 -5.14 28.70
CA VAL A 220 -35.70 -6.10 27.96
C VAL A 220 -35.37 -5.59 26.56
#